data_AF-A0A967KGT2-F1
#
_entry.id   AF-A0A967KGT2-F1
#
_cell.length_a   1.000
_cell.length_b   1.000
_cell.length_c   1.000
_cell.angle_alpha   90.00
_cell.angle_beta   90.00
_cell.angle_gamma   90.00
#
_symmetry.space_group_name_H-M   'P 1'
#
loop_
_entity.id
_entity.type
_entity.pdbx_description
1 polymer ?
#
loop_
_entity_poly.entity_id
_entity_poly.type
_entity_poly.pdbx_seq_one_letter_code
_entity_poly.pdbx_strand_id
1 'polypeptide(L)'
;MNHFATLTNDLMISRVEHAPFFTDGLFKLKFGENTPDYGYGVVCFYRKDWRHFVPLCYLNFLPYDEVLLVGGAMTDGAVFRMMPEKTKSTIKKLGGIYFQSLKFSFDSFKDDCEAFFGYTGDERAYEAGIRAGFEPTGHEYLIANFHKPITAERKSFLIEKIHAIGPF
;
A
#
# COMPACT_ATOMS: atom_id res chain seq x y z
N MET A 1 14.26 11.71 2.47
CA MET A 1 13.22 10.68 2.28
C MET A 1 13.49 9.55 3.26
N ASN A 2 12.48 9.07 3.99
CA ASN A 2 12.65 7.93 4.89
C ASN A 2 12.52 6.64 4.07
N HIS A 3 13.60 5.88 3.91
CA HIS A 3 13.60 4.63 3.15
C HIS A 3 12.94 3.46 3.90
N PHE A 4 12.72 3.62 5.20
CA PHE A 4 12.04 2.66 6.05
C PHE A 4 11.41 3.34 7.28
N ALA A 5 10.50 2.64 7.92
CA ALA A 5 9.95 2.97 9.22
C ALA A 5 9.84 1.71 10.09
N THR A 6 10.29 1.82 11.33
CA THR A 6 10.11 0.77 12.34
C THR A 6 8.80 1.04 13.08
N LEU A 7 7.81 0.15 12.94
CA LEU A 7 6.55 0.25 13.69
C LEU A 7 6.70 -0.30 15.11
N THR A 8 7.48 -1.37 15.23
CA THR A 8 7.86 -2.03 16.49
C THR A 8 9.21 -2.71 16.30
N ASN A 9 9.80 -3.25 17.36
CA ASN A 9 11.05 -4.03 17.26
C ASN A 9 10.98 -5.21 16.27
N ASP A 10 9.77 -5.69 15.97
CA ASP A 10 9.54 -6.86 15.12
C ASP A 10 8.89 -6.51 13.77
N LEU A 11 8.60 -5.23 13.51
CA LEU A 11 7.87 -4.79 12.31
C LEU A 11 8.56 -3.59 11.67
N MET A 12 8.90 -3.74 10.40
CA MET A 12 9.54 -2.70 9.60
C MET A 12 8.85 -2.58 8.25
N ILE A 13 8.49 -1.36 7.85
CA ILE A 13 8.05 -1.06 6.49
C ILE A 13 9.25 -0.45 5.76
N SER A 14 9.49 -0.86 4.52
CA SER A 14 10.55 -0.29 3.70
C SER A 14 10.17 -0.29 2.22
N ARG A 15 10.66 0.72 1.50
CA ARG A 15 10.74 0.68 0.05
C ARG A 15 11.83 -0.29 -0.36
N VAL A 16 11.55 -1.17 -1.31
CA VAL A 16 12.50 -2.15 -1.84
C VAL A 16 12.70 -1.92 -3.33
N GLU A 17 13.93 -2.09 -3.82
CA GLU A 17 14.26 -1.91 -5.25
C GLU A 17 13.82 -3.10 -6.10
N HIS A 18 13.79 -4.30 -5.52
CA HIS A 18 13.41 -5.53 -6.22
C HIS A 18 12.37 -6.31 -5.42
N ALA A 19 11.13 -5.82 -5.45
CA ALA A 19 10.00 -6.41 -4.74
C ALA A 19 9.78 -7.91 -5.02
N PRO A 20 9.86 -8.40 -6.28
CA PRO A 20 9.62 -9.81 -6.59
C PRO A 20 10.46 -10.78 -5.75
N PHE A 21 11.71 -10.42 -5.44
CA PHE A 21 12.60 -11.24 -4.60
C PHE A 21 12.01 -11.51 -3.20
N PHE A 22 11.25 -10.56 -2.66
CA PHE A 22 10.64 -10.71 -1.34
C PHE A 22 9.22 -11.26 -1.43
N THR A 23 8.46 -10.97 -2.49
CA THR A 23 7.00 -11.13 -2.49
C THR A 23 6.44 -12.14 -3.48
N ASP A 24 7.26 -12.74 -4.36
CA ASP A 24 6.74 -13.68 -5.38
C ASP A 24 6.01 -14.88 -4.81
N GLY A 25 6.52 -15.45 -3.71
CA GLY A 25 5.83 -16.53 -3.01
C GLY A 25 4.44 -16.10 -2.53
N LEU A 26 4.31 -14.86 -2.07
CA LEU A 26 3.05 -14.31 -1.58
C LEU A 26 2.09 -13.97 -2.74
N PHE A 27 2.59 -13.40 -3.83
CA PHE A 27 1.83 -13.14 -5.07
C PHE A 27 1.27 -14.41 -5.68
N LYS A 28 2.08 -15.45 -5.81
CA LYS A 28 1.63 -16.75 -6.33
C LYS A 28 0.53 -17.36 -5.49
N LEU A 29 0.64 -17.27 -4.17
CA LEU A 29 -0.37 -17.80 -3.26
C LEU A 29 -1.69 -17.02 -3.32
N LYS A 30 -1.64 -15.68 -3.45
CA LYS A 30 -2.84 -14.84 -3.40
C LYS A 30 -3.52 -14.66 -4.76
N PHE A 31 -2.73 -14.48 -5.81
CA PHE A 31 -3.21 -14.09 -7.13
C PHE A 31 -2.92 -15.13 -8.22
N GLY A 32 -2.07 -16.13 -7.95
CA GLY A 32 -1.63 -17.09 -8.98
C GLY A 32 -0.61 -16.53 -9.96
N GLU A 33 -0.13 -15.31 -9.71
CA GLU A 33 0.78 -14.56 -10.59
C GLU A 33 2.10 -14.22 -9.89
N ASN A 34 3.06 -13.66 -10.63
CA ASN A 34 4.29 -13.11 -10.03
C ASN A 34 4.04 -11.70 -9.50
N THR A 35 4.91 -11.22 -8.61
CA THR A 35 4.89 -9.81 -8.22
C THR A 35 5.21 -8.95 -9.44
N PRO A 36 4.54 -7.81 -9.65
CA PRO A 36 5.00 -6.79 -10.60
C PRO A 36 6.48 -6.44 -10.39
N ASP A 37 7.25 -6.39 -11.47
CA ASP A 37 8.65 -5.96 -11.51
C ASP A 37 8.78 -4.47 -11.89
N TYR A 38 7.66 -3.76 -11.95
CA TYR A 38 7.53 -2.34 -12.24
C TYR A 38 6.88 -1.58 -11.08
N GLY A 39 7.12 -0.27 -11.05
CA GLY A 39 6.67 0.61 -9.96
C GLY A 39 7.58 0.55 -8.74
N TYR A 40 7.15 1.19 -7.66
CA TYR A 40 7.85 1.21 -6.39
C TYR A 40 7.19 0.26 -5.41
N GLY A 41 7.92 -0.81 -5.08
CA GLY A 41 7.48 -1.78 -4.08
C GLY A 41 7.69 -1.26 -2.66
N VAL A 42 6.66 -1.36 -1.84
CA VAL A 42 6.73 -1.14 -0.39
C VAL A 42 6.34 -2.43 0.31
N VAL A 43 7.25 -2.95 1.16
CA VAL A 43 7.06 -4.20 1.89
C VAL A 43 7.09 -3.91 3.38
N CYS A 44 6.10 -4.44 4.11
CA CYS A 44 6.23 -4.62 5.55
C CYS A 44 6.82 -5.99 5.83
N PHE A 45 7.93 -6.03 6.56
CA PHE A 45 8.55 -7.24 7.07
C PHE A 45 8.19 -7.47 8.54
N TYR A 46 7.85 -8.72 8.86
CA TYR A 46 7.83 -9.23 10.20
C TYR A 46 9.14 -9.95 10.51
N ARG A 47 9.84 -9.50 11.54
CA ARG A 47 11.02 -10.17 12.07
C ARG A 47 10.57 -11.28 13.04
N LYS A 48 10.55 -12.52 12.56
CA LYS A 48 10.24 -13.70 13.38
C LYS A 48 11.35 -13.96 14.40
N ASP A 49 12.60 -13.79 13.97
CA ASP A 49 13.80 -13.76 14.79
C ASP A 49 14.92 -13.01 14.04
N TRP A 50 16.14 -12.95 14.59
CA TRP A 50 17.23 -12.18 13.98
C TRP A 50 17.71 -12.70 12.61
N ARG A 51 17.40 -13.96 12.26
CA ARG A 51 17.74 -14.59 10.97
C ARG A 51 16.57 -14.59 9.98
N HIS A 52 15.35 -14.39 10.46
CA HIS A 52 14.14 -14.58 9.65
C HIS A 52 13.27 -13.33 9.58
N PHE A 53 13.27 -12.72 8.40
CA PHE A 53 12.39 -11.62 8.03
C PHE A 53 11.40 -12.12 6.98
N VAL A 54 10.11 -11.99 7.29
CA VAL A 54 9.03 -12.54 6.46
C VAL A 54 8.19 -11.37 5.93
N PRO A 55 7.91 -11.30 4.61
CA PRO A 55 6.98 -10.32 4.09
C PRO A 55 5.59 -10.53 4.69
N LEU A 56 5.00 -9.45 5.19
CA LEU A 56 3.68 -9.43 5.83
C LEU A 56 2.67 -8.63 5.01
N CYS A 57 3.12 -7.56 4.38
CA CYS A 57 2.28 -6.67 3.58
C CYS A 57 3.07 -6.20 2.38
N TYR A 58 2.41 -6.02 1.23
CA TYR A 58 2.98 -5.43 0.04
C TYR A 58 2.02 -4.41 -0.57
N LEU A 59 2.59 -3.33 -1.10
CA LEU A 59 1.94 -2.32 -1.94
C LEU A 59 2.83 -2.05 -3.15
N ASN A 60 2.21 -1.88 -4.32
CA ASN A 60 2.88 -1.31 -5.49
C ASN A 60 2.43 0.13 -5.72
N PHE A 61 3.39 1.02 -6.00
CA PHE A 61 3.13 2.39 -6.41
C PHE A 61 3.66 2.59 -7.84
N LEU A 62 2.77 2.60 -8.81
CA LEU A 62 3.11 2.76 -10.22
C LEU A 62 3.03 4.24 -10.62
N PRO A 63 4.14 4.90 -11.02
CA PRO A 63 4.10 6.22 -11.63
C PRO A 63 3.22 6.24 -12.88
N TYR A 64 2.31 7.21 -12.94
CA TYR A 64 1.48 7.44 -14.11
C TYR A 64 1.30 8.96 -14.30
N ASP A 65 2.13 9.53 -15.18
CA ASP A 65 2.30 10.97 -15.35
C ASP A 65 2.47 11.69 -13.99
N GLU A 66 1.54 12.58 -13.64
CA GLU A 66 1.53 13.35 -12.40
C GLU A 66 1.01 12.61 -11.14
N VAL A 67 0.55 11.36 -11.25
CA VAL A 67 -0.02 10.60 -10.12
C VAL A 67 0.76 9.31 -9.83
N LEU A 68 0.49 8.74 -8.66
CA LEU A 68 0.90 7.38 -8.33
C LEU A 68 -0.34 6.48 -8.20
N LEU A 69 -0.36 5.39 -8.96
CA LEU A 69 -1.38 4.35 -8.88
C LEU A 69 -0.97 3.32 -7.82
N VAL A 70 -1.86 3.06 -6.87
CA VAL A 70 -1.66 2.17 -5.73
C VAL A 70 -2.39 0.87 -6.01
N GLY A 71 -1.64 -0.19 -6.31
CA GLY A 71 -2.16 -1.47 -6.74
C GLY A 71 -1.43 -2.66 -6.13
N GLY A 72 -1.86 -3.87 -6.48
CA GLY A 72 -1.23 -5.12 -6.02
C GLY A 72 -1.25 -5.33 -4.50
N ALA A 73 -2.09 -4.59 -3.77
CA ALA A 73 -2.08 -4.58 -2.32
C ALA A 73 -2.42 -5.95 -1.70
N MET A 74 -1.63 -6.35 -0.71
CA MET A 74 -1.86 -7.63 -0.03
C MET A 74 -1.30 -7.66 1.39
N THR A 75 -1.92 -8.52 2.20
CA THR A 75 -1.45 -8.89 3.53
C THR A 75 -1.43 -10.40 3.67
N ASP A 76 -0.43 -10.94 4.35
CA ASP A 76 -0.34 -12.38 4.63
C ASP A 76 -1.02 -12.70 5.97
N GLY A 77 -2.25 -13.20 5.88
CA GLY A 77 -3.01 -13.64 7.05
C GLY A 77 -2.41 -14.84 7.77
N ALA A 78 -1.64 -15.71 7.09
CA ALA A 78 -0.97 -16.84 7.72
C ALA A 78 0.18 -16.36 8.60
N VAL A 79 1.02 -15.46 8.07
CA VAL A 79 2.09 -14.82 8.86
C VAL A 79 1.49 -14.06 10.04
N PHE A 80 0.42 -13.29 9.83
CA PHE A 80 -0.26 -12.59 10.92
C PHE A 80 -0.76 -13.54 12.03
N ARG A 81 -1.31 -14.71 11.66
CA ARG A 81 -1.78 -15.71 12.65
C ARG A 81 -0.64 -16.33 13.46
N MET A 82 0.55 -16.46 12.87
CA MET A 82 1.74 -17.03 13.53
C MET A 82 2.43 -16.08 14.51
N MET A 83 2.13 -14.78 14.45
CA MET A 83 2.76 -13.80 15.34
C MET A 83 2.40 -14.04 16.83
N PRO A 84 3.23 -13.56 17.77
CA PRO A 84 2.83 -13.43 19.17
C PRO A 84 1.60 -12.51 19.32
N GLU A 85 0.72 -12.81 20.29
CA GLU A 85 -0.47 -12.00 20.56
C GLU A 85 -0.14 -10.53 20.86
N LYS A 86 1.01 -10.27 21.50
CA LYS A 86 1.51 -8.92 21.73
C LYS A 86 1.68 -8.15 20.41
N THR A 87 2.30 -8.77 19.41
CA THR A 87 2.54 -8.17 18.09
C THR A 87 1.22 -7.96 17.34
N LYS A 88 0.31 -8.94 17.37
CA LYS A 88 -1.05 -8.80 16.78
C LYS A 88 -1.82 -7.65 17.42
N SER A 89 -1.81 -7.56 18.74
CA SER A 89 -2.47 -6.49 19.50
C SER A 89 -1.91 -5.12 19.11
N THR A 90 -0.59 -4.99 18.98
CA THR A 90 0.04 -3.75 18.53
C THR A 90 -0.40 -3.38 17.11
N ILE A 91 -0.38 -4.32 16.15
CA ILE A 91 -0.86 -4.05 14.78
C ILE A 91 -2.30 -3.55 14.80
N LYS A 92 -3.19 -4.17 15.59
CA LYS A 92 -4.59 -3.74 15.73
C LYS A 92 -4.69 -2.34 16.31
N LYS A 93 -3.92 -2.01 17.36
CA LYS A 93 -3.88 -0.67 17.97
C LYS A 93 -3.35 0.41 17.02
N LEU A 94 -2.41 0.04 16.16
CA LEU A 94 -1.90 0.89 15.08
C LEU A 94 -2.89 1.01 13.91
N GLY A 95 -4.05 0.35 13.96
CA GLY A 95 -5.08 0.46 12.93
C GLY A 95 -4.94 -0.54 11.78
N GLY A 96 -3.99 -1.48 11.84
CA GLY A 96 -3.76 -2.52 10.85
C GLY A 96 -2.50 -2.30 10.00
N ILE A 97 -1.91 -3.38 9.49
CA ILE A 97 -0.63 -3.28 8.76
C ILE A 97 -0.77 -2.63 7.38
N TYR A 98 -1.89 -2.87 6.69
CA TYR A 98 -2.18 -2.23 5.41
C TYR A 98 -2.31 -0.71 5.57
N PHE A 99 -3.07 -0.27 6.58
CA PHE A 99 -3.19 1.15 6.96
C PHE A 99 -1.82 1.79 7.25
N GLN A 100 -0.98 1.15 8.06
CA GLN A 100 0.36 1.66 8.37
C GLN A 100 1.26 1.73 7.13
N SER A 101 1.17 0.74 6.25
CA SER A 101 1.92 0.70 4.98
C SER A 101 1.49 1.84 4.04
N LEU A 102 0.19 2.14 3.96
CA LEU A 102 -0.31 3.29 3.20
C LEU A 102 0.19 4.62 3.79
N LYS A 103 0.10 4.81 5.12
CA LYS A 103 0.58 6.05 5.77
C LYS A 103 2.06 6.28 5.54
N PHE A 104 2.88 5.24 5.69
CA PHE A 104 4.31 5.30 5.39
C PHE A 104 4.56 5.69 3.93
N SER A 105 3.84 5.05 3.00
CA SER A 105 4.05 5.27 1.58
C SER A 105 3.61 6.66 1.14
N PHE A 106 2.47 7.15 1.62
CA PHE A 106 2.02 8.51 1.35
C PHE A 106 3.03 9.55 1.83
N ASP A 107 3.58 9.39 3.04
CA ASP A 107 4.62 10.32 3.51
C ASP A 107 5.91 10.21 2.68
N SER A 108 6.26 9.00 2.24
CA SER A 108 7.49 8.74 1.47
C SER A 108 7.43 9.30 0.05
N PHE A 109 6.25 9.24 -0.59
CA PHE A 109 6.07 9.60 -2.00
C PHE A 109 5.29 10.90 -2.21
N LYS A 110 4.90 11.61 -1.13
CA LYS A 110 4.08 12.84 -1.25
C LYS A 110 4.67 13.88 -2.19
N ASP A 111 5.99 13.96 -2.31
CA ASP A 111 6.65 14.96 -3.14
C ASP A 111 6.78 14.51 -4.60
N ASP A 112 6.58 13.23 -4.89
CA ASP A 112 6.75 12.62 -6.23
C ASP A 112 5.47 12.65 -7.08
N CYS A 113 4.32 13.04 -6.51
CA CYS A 113 3.05 13.11 -7.22
C CYS A 113 2.13 14.26 -6.76
N GLU A 114 1.11 14.55 -7.57
CA GLU A 114 -0.02 15.44 -7.21
C GLU A 114 -1.06 14.72 -6.35
N ALA A 115 -1.28 13.43 -6.61
CA ALA A 115 -2.26 12.60 -5.90
C ALA A 115 -1.90 11.10 -5.99
N PHE A 116 -2.49 10.32 -5.08
CA PHE A 116 -2.48 8.86 -5.15
C PHE A 116 -3.86 8.36 -5.58
N PHE A 117 -3.91 7.32 -6.41
CA PHE A 117 -5.17 6.67 -6.79
C PHE A 117 -5.13 5.20 -6.41
N GLY A 118 -6.22 4.68 -5.86
CA GLY A 118 -6.40 3.26 -5.58
C GLY A 118 -7.64 2.73 -6.28
N TYR A 119 -7.61 1.47 -6.69
CA TYR A 119 -8.76 0.77 -7.26
C TYR A 119 -9.05 -0.47 -6.41
N THR A 120 -10.20 -0.52 -5.73
CA THR A 120 -10.52 -1.65 -4.85
C THR A 120 -11.99 -1.99 -4.82
N GLY A 121 -12.30 -3.24 -5.16
CA GLY A 121 -13.60 -3.87 -4.89
C GLY A 121 -13.68 -4.59 -3.53
N ASP A 122 -12.57 -4.69 -2.80
CA ASP A 122 -12.55 -5.28 -1.45
C ASP A 122 -12.96 -4.23 -0.41
N GLU A 123 -14.05 -4.51 0.30
CA GLU A 123 -14.64 -3.61 1.31
C GLU A 123 -13.66 -3.29 2.45
N ARG A 124 -12.87 -4.28 2.91
CA ARG A 124 -11.92 -4.06 4.02
C ARG A 124 -10.74 -3.19 3.58
N ALA A 125 -10.24 -3.40 2.37
CA ALA A 125 -9.20 -2.57 1.78
C ALA A 125 -9.71 -1.14 1.54
N TYR A 126 -10.96 -0.99 1.10
CA TYR A 126 -11.63 0.30 0.96
C TYR A 126 -11.69 1.05 2.30
N GLU A 127 -12.27 0.44 3.35
CA GLU A 127 -12.36 1.05 4.68
C GLU A 127 -11.00 1.48 5.25
N ALA A 128 -10.00 0.61 5.13
CA ALA A 128 -8.64 0.91 5.57
C ALA A 128 -7.99 2.03 4.73
N GLY A 129 -8.28 2.07 3.43
CA GLY A 129 -7.84 3.12 2.51
C GLY A 129 -8.42 4.48 2.89
N ILE A 130 -9.74 4.57 3.10
CA ILE A 130 -10.41 5.80 3.53
C ILE A 130 -9.80 6.32 4.83
N ARG A 131 -9.61 5.43 5.82
CA ARG A 131 -8.94 5.79 7.08
C ARG A 131 -7.52 6.31 6.87
N ALA A 132 -6.78 5.80 5.87
CA ALA A 132 -5.41 6.22 5.57
C ALA A 132 -5.33 7.61 4.91
N GLY A 133 -6.43 8.12 4.36
CA GLY A 133 -6.52 9.43 3.72
C GLY A 133 -7.03 9.40 2.28
N PHE A 134 -7.46 8.24 1.78
CA PHE A 134 -8.23 8.21 0.54
C PHE A 134 -9.63 8.80 0.74
N GLU A 135 -10.20 9.31 -0.33
CA GLU A 135 -11.59 9.75 -0.44
C GLU A 135 -12.22 9.16 -1.71
N PRO A 136 -13.55 8.98 -1.74
CA PRO A 136 -14.25 8.47 -2.92
C PRO A 136 -14.19 9.48 -4.07
N THR A 137 -14.03 9.00 -5.31
CA THR A 137 -14.00 9.88 -6.50
C THR A 137 -15.37 10.05 -7.18
N GLY A 138 -16.36 9.27 -6.78
CA GLY A 138 -17.66 9.16 -7.45
C GLY A 138 -17.72 8.04 -8.50
N HIS A 139 -16.58 7.47 -8.90
CA HIS A 139 -16.50 6.29 -9.74
C HIS A 139 -16.42 5.02 -8.90
N GLU A 140 -17.05 3.94 -9.37
CA GLU A 140 -17.05 2.66 -8.66
C GLU A 140 -15.61 2.16 -8.47
N TYR A 141 -15.30 1.74 -7.23
CA TYR A 141 -13.99 1.24 -6.78
C TYR A 141 -12.81 2.20 -6.81
N LEU A 142 -12.95 3.37 -7.44
CA LEU A 142 -11.90 4.36 -7.55
C LEU A 142 -11.90 5.30 -6.34
N ILE A 143 -10.75 5.38 -5.68
CA ILE A 143 -10.49 6.26 -4.55
C ILE A 143 -9.22 7.07 -4.79
N ALA A 144 -9.15 8.28 -4.26
CA ALA A 144 -8.00 9.16 -4.46
C ALA A 144 -7.57 9.84 -3.16
N ASN A 145 -6.28 10.10 -3.00
CA ASN A 145 -5.74 10.88 -1.89
C ASN A 145 -5.07 12.13 -2.48
N PHE A 146 -5.70 13.28 -2.27
CA PHE A 146 -5.19 14.59 -2.64
C PHE A 146 -4.49 15.22 -1.44
N HIS A 147 -3.23 14.85 -1.22
CA HIS A 147 -2.44 15.24 -0.03
C HIS A 147 -1.87 16.66 -0.10
N LYS A 148 -1.97 17.33 -1.25
CA LYS A 148 -1.56 18.73 -1.49
C LYS A 148 -2.79 19.58 -1.86
N PRO A 149 -2.74 20.91 -1.64
CA PRO A 149 -3.76 21.82 -2.17
C PRO A 149 -3.91 21.64 -3.69
N ILE A 150 -5.15 21.45 -4.14
CA ILE A 150 -5.51 21.22 -5.55
C ILE A 150 -6.80 21.97 -5.86
N THR A 151 -6.93 22.52 -7.07
CA THR A 151 -8.19 23.17 -7.48
C THR A 151 -9.26 22.13 -7.80
N ALA A 152 -10.54 22.52 -7.76
CA ALA A 152 -11.64 21.64 -8.10
C ALA A 152 -11.57 21.14 -9.55
N GLU A 153 -11.12 22.01 -10.47
CA GLU A 153 -10.96 21.68 -11.89
C GLU A 153 -9.84 20.66 -12.09
N ARG A 154 -8.69 20.84 -11.42
CA ARG A 154 -7.56 19.90 -11.52
C ARG A 154 -7.89 18.57 -10.87
N LYS A 155 -8.55 18.58 -9.70
CA LYS A 155 -9.05 17.37 -9.04
C LYS A 155 -9.99 16.57 -9.94
N SER A 156 -10.98 17.24 -10.54
CA SER A 156 -11.93 16.60 -11.46
C SER A 156 -11.23 16.04 -12.70
N PHE A 157 -10.29 16.80 -13.28
CA PHE A 157 -9.48 16.32 -14.40
C PHE A 157 -8.70 15.04 -14.07
N LEU A 158 -8.01 14.99 -12.91
CA LEU A 158 -7.26 13.80 -12.52
C LEU A 158 -8.18 12.60 -12.29
N ILE A 159 -9.34 12.81 -11.66
CA ILE A 159 -10.32 11.75 -11.44
C ILE A 159 -10.78 11.14 -12.77
N GLU A 160 -11.21 11.97 -13.72
CA GLU A 160 -11.67 11.48 -15.02
C GLU A 160 -10.55 10.83 -15.84
N LYS A 161 -9.34 11.40 -15.78
CA LYS A 161 -8.14 10.83 -16.44
C LYS A 161 -7.83 9.43 -15.93
N ILE A 162 -7.84 9.21 -14.61
CA ILE A 162 -7.55 7.90 -14.03
C ILE A 162 -8.75 6.95 -14.13
N HIS A 163 -9.98 7.45 -14.13
CA HIS A 163 -11.13 6.60 -14.41
C HIS A 163 -11.06 6.00 -15.83
N ALA A 164 -10.64 6.79 -16.82
CA ALA A 164 -10.57 6.39 -18.22
C ALA A 164 -9.58 5.23 -18.50
N ILE A 165 -8.59 5.00 -17.63
CA ILE A 165 -7.66 3.86 -17.80
C ILE A 165 -8.24 2.52 -17.30
N GLY A 166 -9.29 2.55 -16.48
CA GLY A 166 -9.91 1.36 -15.90
C GLY A 166 -9.13 0.78 -14.70
N PRO A 167 -9.36 -0.50 -14.36
CA PRO A 167 -8.65 -1.20 -13.28
C PRO A 167 -7.14 -1.28 -13.53
N PHE A 168 -6.35 -1.20 -12.45
CA PHE A 168 -4.89 -1.26 -12.45
C PHE A 168 -4.34 -2.04 -11.25
#